data_AF-A0A7C6PKW3-F1
#
_entry.id   AF-A0A7C6PKW3-F1
#
_cell.length_a   1.000
_cell.length_b   1.000
_cell.length_c   1.000
_cell.angle_alpha   90.00
_cell.angle_beta   90.00
_cell.angle_gamma   90.00
#
_symmetry.space_group_name_H-M   'P 1'
#
loop_
_entity.id
_entity.type
_entity.pdbx_description
1 polymer ?
#
loop_
_entity_poly.entity_id
_entity_poly.type
_entity_poly.pdbx_seq_one_letter_code
_entity_poly.pdbx_strand_id
1 'polypeptide(L)'
;MESVTLPFALRLAAIIQLLSSSALRGTTFNKTEALCHHLQQAATAEDIDPCLHSALREVLDSWQSVSCHPASIAVNHYPAIAPGYSTH
;
A
#
# COMPACT_ATOMS: atom_id res chain seq x y z
N MET A 1 21.61 9.42 7.97
CA MET A 1 20.26 9.75 7.49
C MET A 1 19.31 9.25 8.54
N GLU A 2 18.72 10.16 9.31
CA GLU A 2 17.88 9.81 10.46
C GLU A 2 16.64 9.10 9.93
N SER A 3 16.51 7.81 10.21
CA SER A 3 15.32 7.04 9.90
C SER A 3 14.19 7.62 10.73
N VAL A 4 13.38 8.51 10.15
CA VAL A 4 12.18 9.04 10.81
C VAL A 4 11.27 7.85 11.08
N THR A 5 11.29 7.34 12.31
CA THR A 5 10.46 6.21 12.72
C THR A 5 9.01 6.66 12.75
N LEU A 6 8.28 6.38 11.66
CA LEU A 6 6.84 6.55 11.61
C LEU A 6 6.17 5.76 12.75
N PRO A 7 5.31 6.39 13.57
CA PRO A 7 4.49 5.69 14.54
C PRO A 7 3.70 4.54 13.90
N PHE A 8 3.53 3.44 14.63
CA PHE A 8 2.90 2.22 14.12
C PHE A 8 1.49 2.47 13.56
N ALA A 9 0.67 3.28 14.23
CA ALA A 9 -0.67 3.64 13.76
C ALA A 9 -0.65 4.36 12.40
N LEU A 10 0.30 5.29 12.19
CA LEU A 10 0.45 5.99 10.91
C LEU A 10 0.96 5.05 9.82
N ARG A 11 1.81 4.09 10.18
CA ARG A 11 2.28 3.05 9.25
C ARG A 11 1.15 2.13 8.80
N LEU A 12 0.29 1.69 9.72
CA LEU A 12 -0.91 0.92 9.38
C LEU A 12 -1.84 1.70 8.46
N ALA A 13 -2.07 2.99 8.75
CA ALA A 13 -2.88 3.84 7.87
C ALA A 13 -2.30 3.92 6.45
N ALA A 14 -0.97 4.06 6.32
CA ALA A 14 -0.29 4.06 5.03
C ALA A 14 -0.42 2.71 4.29
N ILE A 15 -0.27 1.59 5.00
CA ILE A 15 -0.47 0.23 4.45
C ILE A 15 -1.90 0.08 3.91
N ILE A 16 -2.90 0.44 4.71
CA ILE A 16 -4.31 0.37 4.31
C ILE A 16 -4.55 1.24 3.07
N GLN A 17 -4.08 2.49 3.08
CA GLN A 17 -4.23 3.40 1.95
C GLN A 17 -3.57 2.87 0.66
N LEU A 18 -2.38 2.28 0.76
CA LEU A 18 -1.68 1.69 -0.37
C LEU A 18 -2.43 0.47 -0.90
N LEU A 19 -2.89 -0.43 -0.04
CA LEU A 19 -3.72 -1.58 -0.42
C LEU A 19 -5.00 -1.14 -1.13
N SER A 20 -5.73 -0.17 -0.56
CA SER A 20 -6.95 0.38 -1.18
C SER A 20 -6.65 1.04 -2.52
N SER A 21 -5.57 1.82 -2.61
CA SER A 21 -5.15 2.47 -3.85
C SER A 21 -4.73 1.44 -4.92
N SER A 22 -4.08 0.35 -4.53
CA SER A 22 -3.71 -0.75 -5.42
C SER A 22 -4.93 -1.55 -5.89
N ALA A 23 -5.90 -1.80 -5.02
CA ALA A 23 -7.15 -2.46 -5.39
C ALA A 23 -8.00 -1.61 -6.36
N LEU A 24 -8.05 -0.29 -6.16
CA LEU A 24 -8.88 0.61 -6.97
C LEU A 24 -8.22 1.02 -8.30
N ARG A 25 -6.89 1.21 -8.31
CA ARG A 25 -6.17 1.83 -9.45
C ARG A 25 -5.12 0.94 -10.07
N GLY A 26 -5.10 -0.33 -9.69
CA GLY A 26 -4.02 -1.25 -10.00
C GLY A 26 -2.76 -0.95 -9.21
N THR A 27 -1.91 -1.97 -9.12
CA THR A 27 -0.59 -1.86 -8.52
C THR A 27 0.43 -1.35 -9.54
N THR A 28 1.46 -0.68 -9.03
CA THR A 28 2.63 -0.21 -9.80
C THR A 28 3.87 -0.61 -9.04
N PHE A 29 5.02 -0.70 -9.72
CA PHE A 29 6.29 -1.01 -9.06
C PHE A 29 6.53 -0.18 -7.80
N ASN A 30 6.37 1.15 -7.88
CA ASN A 30 6.58 2.05 -6.74
C ASN A 30 5.58 1.81 -5.58
N LYS A 31 4.32 1.48 -5.89
CA LYS A 31 3.31 1.16 -4.85
C LYS A 31 3.66 -0.16 -4.15
N THR A 32 4.08 -1.17 -4.91
CA THR A 32 4.50 -2.46 -4.36
C THR A 32 5.73 -2.29 -3.49
N GLU A 33 6.75 -1.56 -3.95
CA GLU A 33 7.97 -1.31 -3.17
C GLU A 33 7.67 -0.57 -1.86
N ALA A 34 6.89 0.52 -1.92
CA ALA A 34 6.49 1.28 -0.75
C ALA A 34 5.66 0.43 0.24
N LEU A 35 4.74 -0.39 -0.28
CA LEU A 35 3.93 -1.29 0.53
C LEU A 35 4.79 -2.35 1.23
N CYS A 36 5.69 -3.01 0.51
CA CYS A 36 6.63 -3.98 1.07
C CYS A 36 7.51 -3.34 2.16
N HIS A 37 8.03 -2.13 1.93
CA HIS A 37 8.81 -1.41 2.93
C HIS A 37 7.99 -1.11 4.19
N HIS A 38 6.76 -0.62 4.05
CA HIS A 38 5.89 -0.36 5.20
C HIS A 38 5.50 -1.63 5.95
N LEU A 39 5.22 -2.73 5.25
CA LEU A 39 4.90 -4.03 5.85
C LEU A 39 6.10 -4.60 6.61
N GLN A 40 7.32 -4.53 6.04
CA GLN A 40 8.54 -4.94 6.73
C GLN A 40 8.75 -4.16 8.02
N GLN A 41 8.63 -2.83 7.96
CA GLN A 41 8.79 -1.98 9.13
C GLN A 41 7.66 -2.18 10.16
N ALA A 42 6.47 -2.60 9.75
CA ALA A 42 5.37 -2.93 10.65
C ALA A 42 5.60 -4.29 11.33
N ALA A 43 6.16 -5.27 10.60
CA ALA A 43 6.51 -6.59 11.15
C ALA A 43 7.69 -6.54 12.14
N THR A 44 8.54 -5.51 12.08
CA THR A 44 9.61 -5.29 13.08
C THR A 44 9.18 -4.45 14.27
N ALA A 45 7.90 -4.07 14.38
CA ALA A 45 7.42 -3.29 15.52
C ALA A 45 7.42 -4.14 16.79
N GLU A 46 7.96 -3.59 17.88
CA GLU A 46 7.89 -4.20 19.20
C GLU A 46 6.48 -4.02 19.78
N ASP A 47 6.05 -4.97 20.63
CA ASP A 47 4.78 -4.91 21.37
C ASP A 47 3.50 -4.93 20.51
N ILE A 48 3.52 -5.67 19.39
CA ILE A 48 2.31 -5.94 18.59
C ILE A 48 1.74 -7.33 18.88
N ASP A 49 0.42 -7.45 18.76
CA ASP A 49 -0.30 -8.71 18.92
C ASP A 49 0.25 -9.81 17.98
N PRO A 50 0.48 -11.05 18.45
CA PRO A 50 1.05 -12.13 17.63
C PRO A 50 0.22 -12.49 16.39
N CYS A 51 -1.11 -12.39 16.46
CA CYS A 51 -1.98 -12.64 15.31
C CYS A 51 -1.82 -11.53 14.29
N LEU A 52 -1.75 -10.27 14.72
CA LEU A 52 -1.47 -9.14 13.85
C LEU A 52 -0.09 -9.25 13.18
N HIS A 53 0.94 -9.60 13.93
CA HIS A 53 2.28 -9.82 13.39
C HIS A 53 2.28 -10.93 12.32
N SER A 54 1.59 -12.04 12.58
CA SER A 54 1.48 -13.15 11.62
C SER A 54 0.78 -12.70 10.34
N ALA A 55 -0.33 -11.97 10.46
CA ALA A 55 -1.06 -11.41 9.31
C ALA A 55 -0.19 -10.43 8.50
N LEU A 56 0.57 -9.55 9.15
CA LEU A 56 1.47 -8.62 8.48
C LEU A 56 2.56 -9.34 7.69
N ARG A 57 3.11 -10.43 8.23
CA ARG A 57 4.11 -11.26 7.53
C ARG A 57 3.53 -12.01 6.34
N GLU A 58 2.36 -12.62 6.49
CA GLU A 58 1.69 -13.32 5.39
C GLU A 58 1.37 -12.37 4.23
N VAL A 59 0.90 -11.16 4.55
CA VAL A 59 0.66 -10.11 3.56
C VAL A 59 1.98 -9.66 2.92
N LEU A 60 3.06 -9.50 3.69
CA LEU A 60 4.37 -9.15 3.15
C LEU A 60 4.88 -10.20 2.15
N ASP A 61 4.86 -11.48 2.51
CA ASP A 61 5.33 -12.57 1.64
C ASP A 61 4.50 -12.60 0.34
N SER A 62 3.19 -12.41 0.46
CA SER A 62 2.29 -12.31 -0.69
C SER A 62 2.68 -11.15 -1.61
N TRP A 63 2.94 -9.95 -1.07
CA TRP A 63 3.27 -8.77 -1.86
C TRP A 63 4.70 -8.79 -2.43
N GLN A 64 5.64 -9.46 -1.78
CA GLN A 64 6.98 -9.68 -2.34
C GLN A 64 6.96 -10.61 -3.56
N SER A 65 5.99 -11.52 -3.63
CA SER A 65 5.78 -12.38 -4.81
C SER A 65 5.16 -11.64 -6.00
N VAL A 66 4.56 -10.47 -5.77
CA VAL A 66 3.92 -9.66 -6.82
C VAL A 66 5.00 -9.04 -7.71
N SER A 67 5.18 -9.64 -8.88
CA SER A 67 6.04 -9.07 -9.93
C SER A 67 5.28 -7.98 -10.70
N CYS A 68 5.48 -6.71 -10.33
CA CYS A 68 5.05 -5.58 -11.14
C CYS A 68 6.15 -5.24 -12.16
N HIS A 69 5.80 -5.14 -13.44
CA HIS A 69 6.76 -4.71 -14.45
C HIS A 69 7.12 -3.22 -14.22
N PRO A 70 8.38 -2.78 -14.42
CA PRO A 70 8.78 -1.39 -14.17
C PRO A 70 8.01 -0.36 -15.00
N ALA A 71 7.49 -0.76 -16.15
CA ALA A 71 6.65 0.07 -17.01
C ALA A 71 5.15 0.06 -16.64
N SER A 72 4.75 -0.59 -15.54
CA SER A 72 3.37 -0.59 -15.08
C SER A 72 2.98 0.81 -14.56
N ILE A 73 2.13 1.48 -15.32
CA ILE A 73 1.58 2.80 -14.99
C ILE A 73 0.22 2.62 -14.31
N ALA A 74 -0.05 3.38 -13.25
CA ALA A 74 -1.36 3.34 -12.60
C ALA A 74 -2.44 3.79 -13.60
N VAL A 75 -3.59 3.11 -13.60
CA VAL A 75 -4.73 3.54 -14.39
C VAL A 75 -5.28 4.83 -13.76
N ASN A 76 -5.33 5.91 -14.54
CA ASN A 76 -5.97 7.14 -14.11
C ASN A 76 -7.44 6.86 -13.81
N HIS A 77 -7.82 7.01 -12.54
CA HIS A 77 -9.22 6.98 -12.15
C HIS A 77 -9.82 8.35 -12.48
N TYR A 78 -10.70 8.39 -13.47
CA TYR A 78 -11.64 9.50 -13.60
C TYR A 78 -12.70 9.31 -12.51
N PRO A 79 -12.80 10.22 -11.52
CA PRO A 79 -13.94 10.18 -10.61
C PRO A 79 -15.21 10.34 -11.44
N ALA A 80 -16.21 9.49 -11.18
CA ALA A 80 -17.51 9.50 -11.88
C ALA A 80 -18.31 10.81 -11.72
N ILE A 81 -17.75 11.79 -11.00
CA ILE A 81 -18.34 13.10 -10.74
C ILE A 81 -17.40 14.15 -11.35
N ALA A 82 -17.31 14.19 -12.68
CA ALA A 82 -16.90 15.41 -13.34
C ALA A 82 -18.09 16.38 -13.25
N PRO A 83 -18.00 17.50 -12.53
CA PRO A 83 -19.04 18.50 -12.57
C PRO A 83 -19.00 19.13 -13.97
N GLY A 84 -19.95 18.76 -14.84
CA GLY A 84 -20.08 19.40 -16.15
C GLY A 84 -20.61 18.57 -17.31
N TYR A 85 -20.88 17.25 -17.15
CA TYR A 85 -21.54 16.50 -18.23
C TYR A 85 -23.05 16.71 -18.20
N SER A 86 -23.49 17.88 -18.68
CA SER A 86 -24.83 18.01 -19.27
C SER A 86 -24.85 17.20 -20.57
N THR A 87 -25.47 16.02 -20.54
CA THR A 87 -25.90 15.36 -21.76
C THR A 87 -26.99 16.21 -22.39
N HIS A 88 -26.69 16.80 -23.54
CA HIS A 88 -27.61 17.58 -24.37
C HIS A 88 -28.02 16.77 -25.59
#